data_AF-A0A371WPX1-F1
#
_entry.id   AF-A0A371WPX1-F1
#
_cell.length_a   1.000
_cell.length_b   1.000
_cell.length_c   1.000
_cell.angle_alpha   90.00
_cell.angle_beta   90.00
_cell.angle_gamma   90.00
#
_symmetry.space_group_name_H-M   'P 1'
#
loop_
_entity.id
_entity.type
_entity.pdbx_description
1 polymer ?
#
loop_
_entity_poly.entity_id
_entity_poly.type
_entity_poly.pdbx_seq_one_letter_code
_entity_poly.pdbx_strand_id
1 'polypeptide(L)'
;MRLEDQIEKLAALGLELDKGVTVDDLLYSYPREDYESSPFNLILLMFGSEVEREPWGRNICSRAYDLDMECISSDEDYVRIAERLCLVAGREGALADIQCSLDFKSDTGWLEYGVDDARRRRSIKIDSDWADPDVIEHVLRDLQRDGKRFFGLDNGQGSVYFYLDDATALELNRLSGDALEAALPD
;
A
#
# COMPACT_ATOMS: atom_id res chain seq x y z
N MET A 1 -24.49 3.20 -4.27
CA MET A 1 -24.31 1.73 -4.18
C MET A 1 -24.10 1.43 -2.70
N ARG A 2 -24.73 0.40 -2.12
CA ARG A 2 -24.56 0.14 -0.69
C ARG A 2 -23.12 -0.24 -0.38
N LEU A 3 -22.64 0.07 0.82
CA LEU A 3 -21.27 -0.27 1.24
C LEU A 3 -20.96 -1.76 1.10
N GLU A 4 -21.89 -2.63 1.49
CA GLU A 4 -21.74 -4.09 1.38
C GLU A 4 -21.60 -4.54 -0.08
N ASP A 5 -22.36 -3.95 -1.00
CA ASP A 5 -22.27 -4.26 -2.43
C ASP A 5 -20.91 -3.81 -3.01
N GLN A 6 -20.33 -2.72 -2.48
CA GLN A 6 -18.97 -2.28 -2.82
C GLN A 6 -17.94 -3.29 -2.33
N ILE A 7 -18.03 -3.75 -1.07
CA ILE A 7 -17.13 -4.76 -0.48
C ILE A 7 -17.19 -6.07 -1.26
N GLU A 8 -18.39 -6.58 -1.57
CA GLU A 8 -18.55 -7.80 -2.37
C GLU A 8 -17.89 -7.67 -3.75
N LYS A 9 -17.98 -6.48 -4.36
CA LYS A 9 -17.37 -6.24 -5.67
C LYS A 9 -15.84 -6.16 -5.60
N LEU A 10 -15.29 -5.53 -4.56
CA LEU A 10 -13.84 -5.50 -4.32
C LEU A 10 -13.30 -6.91 -4.01
N ALA A 11 -14.04 -7.71 -3.24
CA ALA A 11 -13.67 -9.10 -2.94
C ALA A 11 -13.59 -9.94 -4.23
N ALA A 12 -14.53 -9.77 -5.16
CA ALA A 12 -14.49 -10.43 -6.47
C ALA A 12 -13.27 -10.04 -7.33
N LEU A 13 -12.61 -8.91 -7.02
CA LEU A 13 -11.37 -8.43 -7.62
C LEU A 13 -10.12 -8.81 -6.82
N GLY A 14 -10.26 -9.62 -5.76
CA GLY A 14 -9.16 -10.06 -4.90
C GLY A 14 -8.75 -9.05 -3.83
N LEU A 15 -9.58 -8.03 -3.59
CA LEU A 15 -9.44 -7.08 -2.49
C LEU A 15 -10.49 -7.43 -1.43
N GLU A 16 -10.14 -8.31 -0.50
CA GLU A 16 -11.03 -8.79 0.56
C GLU A 16 -10.75 -8.07 1.88
N LEU A 17 -11.78 -7.92 2.72
CA LEU A 17 -11.55 -7.54 4.11
C LEU A 17 -10.73 -8.63 4.80
N ASP A 18 -9.72 -8.21 5.56
CA ASP A 18 -8.89 -9.14 6.30
C ASP A 18 -9.69 -9.91 7.35
N LYS A 19 -9.17 -11.08 7.74
CA LYS A 19 -9.84 -11.95 8.70
C LYS A 19 -10.12 -11.22 10.02
N GLY A 20 -11.39 -11.15 10.38
CA GLY A 20 -11.83 -10.51 11.62
C GLY A 20 -12.08 -9.01 11.50
N VAL A 21 -11.93 -8.43 10.29
CA VAL A 21 -12.39 -7.09 9.95
C VAL A 21 -13.83 -7.15 9.45
N THR A 22 -14.65 -6.20 9.87
CA THR A 22 -16.08 -6.13 9.49
C THR A 22 -16.46 -4.75 8.95
N VAL A 23 -17.67 -4.64 8.40
CA VAL A 23 -18.27 -3.36 8.02
C VAL A 23 -18.28 -2.36 9.18
N ASP A 24 -18.44 -2.83 10.41
CA ASP A 24 -18.43 -1.96 11.60
C ASP A 24 -17.06 -1.34 11.86
N ASP A 25 -15.97 -1.95 11.38
CA ASP A 25 -14.64 -1.34 11.44
C ASP A 25 -14.54 -0.15 10.47
N LEU A 26 -15.11 -0.27 9.26
CA LEU A 26 -15.20 0.84 8.29
C LEU A 26 -16.12 1.97 8.79
N LEU A 27 -17.25 1.60 9.38
CA LEU A 27 -18.23 2.56 9.90
C LEU A 27 -17.80 3.25 11.20
N TYR A 28 -16.71 2.78 11.82
CA TYR A 28 -16.10 3.47 12.94
C TYR A 28 -15.42 4.77 12.49
N SER A 29 -14.77 4.76 11.33
CA SER A 29 -14.03 5.90 10.78
C SER A 29 -14.92 6.91 10.08
N TYR A 30 -15.87 6.43 9.27
CA TYR A 30 -16.76 7.28 8.47
C TYR A 30 -18.21 6.82 8.52
N PRO A 31 -19.19 7.75 8.48
CA PRO A 31 -20.58 7.37 8.38
C PRO A 31 -20.87 6.68 7.05
N ARG A 32 -21.91 5.85 7.03
CA ARG A 32 -22.33 5.10 5.85
C ARG A 32 -22.58 5.99 4.63
N GLU A 33 -23.17 7.17 4.84
CA GLU A 33 -23.51 8.07 3.74
C GLU A 33 -22.27 8.49 2.93
N ASP A 34 -21.11 8.64 3.58
CA ASP A 34 -19.89 9.05 2.90
C ASP A 34 -19.40 7.98 1.93
N TYR A 35 -19.47 6.70 2.31
CA TYR A 35 -19.15 5.58 1.42
C TYR A 35 -20.13 5.44 0.25
N GLU A 36 -21.42 5.73 0.48
CA GLU A 36 -22.47 5.44 -0.51
C GLU A 36 -22.72 6.60 -1.48
N SER A 37 -22.32 7.82 -1.11
CA SER A 37 -22.49 9.06 -1.90
C SER A 37 -21.56 9.12 -3.12
N SER A 38 -20.34 8.63 -2.99
CA SER A 38 -19.37 8.45 -4.07
C SER A 38 -18.76 7.04 -3.99
N PRO A 39 -19.46 6.02 -4.50
CA PRO A 39 -19.02 4.63 -4.40
C PRO A 39 -17.59 4.43 -4.89
N PHE A 40 -16.87 3.53 -4.22
CA PHE A 40 -15.46 3.17 -4.44
C PHE A 40 -14.43 4.20 -4.01
N ASN A 41 -14.72 5.51 -4.05
CA ASN A 41 -13.71 6.53 -3.69
C ASN A 41 -13.20 6.36 -2.26
N LEU A 42 -14.10 6.42 -1.26
CA LEU A 42 -13.70 6.34 0.14
C LEU A 42 -13.27 4.94 0.56
N ILE A 43 -13.98 3.89 0.10
CA ILE A 43 -13.65 2.52 0.49
C ILE A 43 -12.28 2.08 -0.03
N LEU A 44 -11.85 2.54 -1.22
CA LEU A 44 -10.51 2.22 -1.73
C LEU A 44 -9.41 2.87 -0.90
N LEU A 45 -9.64 4.08 -0.40
CA LEU A 45 -8.73 4.72 0.56
C LEU A 45 -8.66 3.89 1.85
N MET A 46 -9.82 3.60 2.45
CA MET A 46 -9.90 2.85 3.70
C MET A 46 -9.32 1.43 3.58
N PHE A 47 -9.41 0.79 2.42
CA PHE A 47 -8.80 -0.52 2.21
C PHE A 47 -7.28 -0.51 2.38
N GLY A 48 -6.61 0.61 2.08
CA GLY A 48 -5.18 0.79 2.31
C GLY A 48 -4.82 0.98 3.78
N SER A 49 -5.77 1.36 4.63
CA SER A 49 -5.53 1.76 6.01
C SER A 49 -5.57 0.58 6.99
N GLU A 50 -5.07 0.85 8.20
CA GLU A 50 -5.32 0.00 9.36
C GLU A 50 -6.68 0.31 9.98
N VAL A 51 -7.24 -0.65 10.72
CA VAL A 51 -8.47 -0.45 11.48
C VAL A 51 -8.23 0.56 12.60
N GLU A 52 -8.99 1.65 12.60
CA GLU A 52 -8.82 2.77 13.52
C GLU A 52 -9.43 2.54 14.92
N ARG A 53 -9.55 1.29 15.34
CA ARG A 53 -10.01 0.91 16.68
C ARG A 53 -9.39 -0.39 17.18
N GLU A 54 -9.39 -0.54 18.51
CA GLU A 54 -8.87 -1.74 19.17
C GLU A 54 -9.52 -3.04 18.64
N PRO A 55 -8.74 -4.13 18.49
CA PRO A 55 -7.29 -4.20 18.65
C PRO A 55 -6.54 -3.54 17.47
N TRP A 56 -5.54 -2.71 17.78
CA TRP A 56 -4.71 -1.97 16.82
C TRP A 56 -3.79 -2.89 15.99
N GLY A 57 -3.29 -2.39 14.85
CA GLY A 57 -2.37 -3.12 13.97
C GLY A 57 -3.02 -4.14 13.04
N ARG A 58 -4.35 -4.06 12.87
CA ARG A 58 -5.09 -4.86 11.89
C ARG A 58 -5.24 -4.06 10.60
N ASN A 59 -4.88 -4.62 9.45
CA ASN A 59 -5.18 -3.98 8.16
C ASN A 59 -6.66 -4.14 7.84
N ILE A 60 -7.26 -3.18 7.13
CA ILE A 60 -8.60 -3.39 6.56
C ILE A 60 -8.52 -4.42 5.42
N CYS A 61 -7.53 -4.29 4.55
CA CYS A 61 -7.23 -5.23 3.48
C CYS A 61 -5.71 -5.37 3.33
N SER A 62 -5.16 -6.58 3.50
CA SER A 62 -3.73 -6.83 3.32
C SER A 62 -3.26 -6.68 1.87
N ARG A 63 -4.19 -6.59 0.91
CA ARG A 63 -3.93 -6.41 -0.53
C ARG A 63 -3.91 -4.95 -0.97
N ALA A 64 -4.01 -4.01 -0.03
CA ALA A 64 -3.86 -2.59 -0.24
C ALA A 64 -2.99 -1.97 0.87
N TYR A 65 -2.30 -0.87 0.55
CA TYR A 65 -1.50 -0.14 1.53
C TYR A 65 -1.52 1.35 1.24
N ASP A 66 -2.08 2.10 2.17
CA ASP A 66 -1.96 3.55 2.21
C ASP A 66 -0.58 3.92 2.76
N LEU A 67 0.34 4.26 1.86
CA LEU A 67 1.66 4.76 2.21
C LEU A 67 1.60 6.28 2.32
N ASP A 68 1.52 6.78 3.55
CA ASP A 68 1.88 8.16 3.87
C ASP A 68 3.40 8.33 3.69
N MET A 69 3.81 9.32 2.89
CA MET A 69 5.22 9.57 2.64
C MET A 69 5.89 10.29 3.83
N GLU A 70 5.15 11.02 4.66
CA GLU A 70 5.64 11.68 5.89
C GLU A 70 5.74 10.69 7.07
N CYS A 71 6.44 9.56 6.89
CA CYS A 71 6.43 8.46 7.86
C CYS A 71 7.80 8.00 8.38
N ILE A 72 8.89 8.68 8.04
CA ILE A 72 10.26 8.26 8.39
C ILE A 72 10.72 8.90 9.70
N SER A 73 10.88 8.09 10.73
CA SER A 73 11.39 8.50 12.04
C SER A 73 12.50 7.59 12.58
N SER A 74 12.67 6.42 11.96
CA SER A 74 13.54 5.35 12.42
C SER A 74 13.96 4.41 11.28
N ASP A 75 14.97 3.58 11.54
CA ASP A 75 15.43 2.56 10.58
C ASP A 75 14.29 1.57 10.25
N GLU A 76 13.47 1.25 11.25
CA GLU A 76 12.36 0.31 11.17
C GLU A 76 11.26 0.76 10.19
N ASP A 77 11.14 2.05 9.88
CA ASP A 77 10.09 2.57 9.00
C ASP A 77 10.26 2.06 7.56
N TYR A 78 11.47 2.13 6.99
CA TYR A 78 11.72 1.55 5.66
C TYR A 78 11.59 0.02 5.63
N VAL A 79 11.95 -0.65 6.72
CA VAL A 79 11.77 -2.11 6.84
C VAL A 79 10.28 -2.44 6.77
N ARG A 80 9.46 -1.75 7.57
CA ARG A 80 8.00 -1.92 7.60
C ARG A 80 7.36 -1.59 6.26
N ILE A 81 7.79 -0.53 5.57
CA ILE A 81 7.29 -0.19 4.23
C ILE A 81 7.57 -1.34 3.26
N ALA A 82 8.81 -1.84 3.23
CA ALA A 82 9.19 -2.94 2.34
C ALA A 82 8.40 -4.23 2.63
N GLU A 83 8.18 -4.56 3.90
CA GLU A 83 7.35 -5.69 4.34
C GLU A 83 5.88 -5.50 3.96
N ARG A 84 5.32 -4.31 4.14
CA ARG A 84 3.94 -3.98 3.74
C ARG A 84 3.75 -4.10 2.22
N LEU A 85 4.72 -3.66 1.42
CA LEU A 85 4.67 -3.84 -0.03
C LEU A 85 4.74 -5.33 -0.45
N CYS A 86 5.50 -6.16 0.28
CA CYS A 86 5.47 -7.61 0.09
C CYS A 86 4.09 -8.21 0.37
N LEU A 87 3.44 -7.75 1.45
CA LEU A 87 2.11 -8.18 1.85
C LEU A 87 1.04 -7.78 0.82
N VAL A 88 1.09 -6.54 0.31
CA VAL A 88 0.24 -6.08 -0.81
C VAL A 88 0.44 -6.94 -2.05
N ALA A 89 1.70 -7.32 -2.35
CA ALA A 89 1.99 -8.26 -3.44
C ALA A 89 1.49 -9.69 -3.15
N GLY A 90 1.19 -10.03 -1.90
CA GLY A 90 0.79 -11.38 -1.42
C GLY A 90 1.93 -12.35 -1.40
N ARG A 91 3.11 -11.80 -1.20
CA ARG A 91 4.38 -12.52 -1.22
C ARG A 91 5.15 -12.12 0.02
N GLU A 92 4.54 -12.37 1.18
CA GLU A 92 5.20 -12.21 2.47
C GLU A 92 6.57 -12.91 2.44
N GLY A 93 7.61 -12.22 2.86
CA GLY A 93 8.99 -12.72 2.79
C GLY A 93 9.61 -12.75 1.39
N ALA A 94 9.01 -12.11 0.38
CA ALA A 94 9.63 -11.94 -0.95
C ALA A 94 10.96 -11.18 -0.89
N LEU A 95 11.08 -10.29 0.10
CA LEU A 95 12.31 -9.62 0.45
C LEU A 95 12.89 -10.27 1.71
N ALA A 96 14.14 -10.72 1.63
CA ALA A 96 14.84 -11.39 2.72
C ALA A 96 15.86 -10.47 3.38
N ASP A 97 16.10 -10.67 4.69
CA ASP A 97 17.15 -9.99 5.46
C ASP A 97 17.15 -8.46 5.23
N ILE A 98 15.95 -7.85 5.32
CA ILE A 98 15.76 -6.42 5.12
C ILE A 98 16.42 -5.68 6.28
N GLN A 99 17.30 -4.74 5.94
CA GLN A 99 18.05 -3.92 6.89
C GLN A 99 18.05 -2.48 6.41
N CYS A 100 17.82 -1.56 7.33
CA CYS A 100 17.93 -0.13 7.08
C CYS A 100 18.92 0.46 8.07
N SER A 101 19.55 1.57 7.68
CA SER A 101 20.31 2.42 8.60
C SER A 101 20.21 3.86 8.13
N LEU A 102 19.72 4.73 9.00
CA LEU A 102 19.57 6.16 8.81
C LEU A 102 20.49 6.93 9.76
N ASP A 103 21.15 7.95 9.23
CA ASP A 103 21.88 8.94 10.01
C ASP A 103 21.35 10.34 9.71
N PHE A 104 20.35 10.76 10.51
CA PHE A 104 19.75 12.09 10.45
C PHE A 104 20.72 13.25 10.77
N LYS A 105 21.94 12.97 11.26
CA LYS A 105 22.94 14.04 11.46
C LYS A 105 23.75 14.31 10.20
N SER A 106 23.96 13.28 9.38
CA SER A 106 24.70 13.38 8.13
C SER A 106 23.79 13.40 6.90
N ASP A 107 22.47 13.31 7.09
CA ASP A 107 21.45 13.19 6.04
C ASP A 107 21.74 12.06 5.05
N THR A 108 22.25 10.94 5.57
CA THR A 108 22.54 9.75 4.75
C THR A 108 21.91 8.50 5.34
N GLY A 109 21.51 7.59 4.46
CA GLY A 109 21.07 6.27 4.88
C GLY A 109 21.17 5.24 3.77
N TRP A 110 20.79 4.01 4.08
CA TRP A 110 20.63 2.96 3.08
C TRP A 110 19.59 1.92 3.50
N LEU A 111 18.94 1.33 2.49
CA LEU A 111 18.10 0.15 2.61
C LEU A 111 18.78 -1.01 1.86
N GLU A 112 18.87 -2.18 2.49
CA GLU A 112 19.44 -3.39 1.92
C GLU A 112 18.50 -4.58 2.12
N TYR A 113 18.34 -5.41 1.09
CA TYR A 113 17.49 -6.62 1.14
C TYR A 113 17.90 -7.63 0.08
N GLY A 114 17.50 -8.89 0.24
CA GLY A 114 17.60 -9.94 -0.76
C GLY A 114 16.30 -10.08 -1.55
N VAL A 115 16.37 -10.30 -2.87
CA VAL A 115 15.23 -10.58 -3.75
C VAL A 115 15.70 -11.42 -4.94
N ASP A 116 15.00 -12.51 -5.25
CA ASP A 116 15.29 -13.41 -6.39
C ASP A 116 16.80 -13.73 -6.56
N ASP A 117 17.42 -14.23 -5.49
CA ASP A 117 18.85 -14.57 -5.39
C ASP A 117 19.84 -13.39 -5.50
N ALA A 118 19.36 -12.15 -5.63
CA ALA A 118 20.17 -10.94 -5.67
C ALA A 118 20.13 -10.18 -4.33
N ARG A 119 21.27 -9.61 -3.93
CA ARG A 119 21.33 -8.61 -2.85
C ARG A 119 21.19 -7.21 -3.46
N ARG A 120 20.26 -6.42 -2.95
CA ARG A 120 20.02 -5.03 -3.33
C ARG A 120 20.44 -4.12 -2.19
N ARG A 121 21.10 -3.02 -2.54
CA ARG A 121 21.37 -1.90 -1.63
C ARG A 121 21.02 -0.60 -2.34
N ARG A 122 20.29 0.27 -1.66
CA ARG A 122 19.91 1.60 -2.13
C ARG A 122 20.32 2.63 -1.10
N SER A 123 20.97 3.70 -1.55
CA SER A 123 21.17 4.87 -0.71
C SER A 123 19.82 5.57 -0.53
N ILE A 124 19.59 6.07 0.67
CA ILE A 124 18.41 6.86 1.02
C ILE A 124 18.86 8.31 1.10
N LYS A 125 18.14 9.19 0.40
CA LYS A 125 18.20 10.62 0.61
C LYS A 125 17.24 10.98 1.76
N ILE A 126 17.79 11.43 2.87
CA ILE A 126 16.98 11.88 4.01
C ILE A 126 16.44 13.28 3.70
N ASP A 127 15.13 13.46 3.85
CA ASP A 127 14.44 14.75 3.73
C ASP A 127 13.43 14.87 4.87
N SER A 128 13.88 15.38 6.03
CA SER A 128 13.09 15.38 7.27
C SER A 128 12.57 13.98 7.59
N ASP A 129 11.25 13.83 7.64
CA ASP A 129 10.45 12.65 7.91
C ASP A 129 9.81 12.06 6.65
N TRP A 130 10.24 12.50 5.47
CA TRP A 130 9.73 11.99 4.21
C TRP A 130 10.48 10.74 3.73
N ALA A 131 9.73 9.77 3.21
CA ALA A 131 10.25 8.62 2.50
C ALA A 131 10.85 9.04 1.15
N ASP A 132 11.98 8.43 0.78
CA ASP A 132 12.67 8.66 -0.47
C ASP A 132 11.92 7.92 -1.60
N PRO A 133 11.28 8.63 -2.55
CA PRO A 133 10.49 8.01 -3.61
C PRO A 133 11.31 7.04 -4.46
N ASP A 134 12.59 7.34 -4.72
CA ASP A 134 13.45 6.49 -5.55
C ASP A 134 13.65 5.11 -4.91
N VAL A 135 13.73 5.06 -3.57
CA VAL A 135 13.87 3.81 -2.81
C VAL A 135 12.58 3.01 -2.87
N ILE A 136 11.42 3.67 -2.71
CA ILE A 136 10.11 3.03 -2.83
C ILE A 136 9.93 2.46 -4.24
N GLU A 137 10.18 3.24 -5.28
CA GLU A 137 10.09 2.79 -6.68
C GLU A 137 10.95 1.56 -6.95
N HIS A 138 12.16 1.51 -6.40
CA HIS A 138 13.04 0.36 -6.52
C HIS A 138 12.47 -0.90 -5.88
N VAL A 139 11.88 -0.78 -4.68
CA VAL A 139 11.21 -1.89 -3.99
C VAL A 139 10.00 -2.37 -4.79
N LEU A 140 9.15 -1.45 -5.26
CA LEU A 140 8.00 -1.78 -6.12
C LEU A 140 8.47 -2.57 -7.34
N ARG A 141 9.49 -2.07 -8.04
CA ARG A 141 10.04 -2.68 -9.26
C ARG A 141 10.55 -4.10 -9.05
N ASP A 142 11.29 -4.35 -7.97
CA ASP A 142 11.81 -5.69 -7.65
C ASP A 142 10.68 -6.67 -7.22
N LEU A 143 9.53 -6.16 -6.78
CA LEU A 143 8.37 -6.98 -6.44
C LEU A 143 7.49 -7.33 -7.66
N GLN A 144 7.45 -6.49 -8.71
CA GLN A 144 6.62 -6.72 -9.91
C GLN A 144 7.06 -7.96 -10.70
N ARG A 145 6.09 -8.81 -11.03
CA ARG A 145 6.27 -10.09 -11.74
C ARG A 145 4.94 -10.70 -12.16
N ASP A 146 5.01 -11.77 -12.95
CA ASP A 146 3.86 -12.61 -13.32
C ASP A 146 2.69 -11.84 -13.95
N GLY A 147 3.01 -10.78 -14.71
CA GLY A 147 2.01 -9.93 -15.38
C GLY A 147 1.23 -9.03 -14.42
N LYS A 148 1.71 -8.86 -13.18
CA LYS A 148 1.14 -7.93 -12.19
C LYS A 148 2.10 -6.79 -11.89
N ARG A 149 1.53 -5.62 -11.61
CA ARG A 149 2.25 -4.38 -11.29
C ARG A 149 1.52 -3.60 -10.20
N PHE A 150 2.23 -2.63 -9.63
CA PHE A 150 1.64 -1.73 -8.64
C PHE A 150 0.87 -0.60 -9.33
N PHE A 151 -0.31 -0.33 -8.81
CA PHE A 151 -1.13 0.83 -9.16
C PHE A 151 -1.34 1.67 -7.90
N GLY A 152 -1.27 2.99 -8.05
CA GLY A 152 -1.50 3.96 -6.99
C GLY A 152 -2.83 4.68 -7.17
N LEU A 153 -3.49 4.94 -6.05
CA LEU A 153 -4.55 5.95 -5.92
C LEU A 153 -3.98 7.11 -5.10
N ASP A 154 -3.90 8.29 -5.70
CA ASP A 154 -3.44 9.51 -5.01
C ASP A 154 -4.43 9.94 -3.92
N ASN A 155 -3.91 10.19 -2.71
CA ASN A 155 -4.69 10.71 -1.58
C ASN A 155 -4.24 12.13 -1.15
N GLY A 156 -3.34 12.75 -1.90
CA GLY A 156 -2.83 14.12 -1.70
C GLY A 156 -1.56 14.23 -0.84
N GLN A 157 -1.23 13.21 -0.04
CA GLN A 157 -0.01 13.18 0.79
C GLN A 157 0.86 11.93 0.54
N GLY A 158 0.31 10.94 -0.15
CA GLY A 158 0.95 9.68 -0.47
C GLY A 158 0.16 8.93 -1.53
N SER A 159 0.11 7.60 -1.42
CA SER A 159 -0.65 6.78 -2.36
C SER A 159 -1.13 5.50 -1.72
N VAL A 160 -2.36 5.10 -2.08
CA VAL A 160 -2.83 3.75 -1.80
C VAL A 160 -2.38 2.81 -2.90
N TYR A 161 -1.50 1.88 -2.56
CA TYR A 161 -0.95 0.91 -3.50
C TYR A 161 -1.76 -0.38 -3.56
N PHE A 162 -1.99 -0.84 -4.78
CA PHE A 162 -2.59 -2.13 -5.11
C PHE A 162 -1.66 -2.92 -6.03
N TYR A 163 -1.58 -4.24 -5.87
CA TYR A 163 -0.79 -5.11 -6.77
C TYR A 163 -1.71 -5.99 -7.64
N LEU A 164 -1.88 -5.58 -8.89
CA LEU A 164 -2.96 -6.03 -9.77
C LEU A 164 -2.43 -6.49 -11.13
N ASP A 165 -3.17 -7.40 -11.79
CA ASP A 165 -3.05 -7.59 -13.23
C ASP A 165 -3.84 -6.52 -14.00
N ASP A 166 -3.56 -6.37 -15.29
CA ASP A 166 -4.15 -5.31 -16.12
C ASP A 166 -5.68 -5.40 -16.20
N ALA A 167 -6.26 -6.60 -16.17
CA ALA A 167 -7.71 -6.77 -16.24
C ALA A 167 -8.40 -6.27 -14.96
N THR A 168 -7.82 -6.63 -13.80
CA THR A 168 -8.30 -6.18 -12.49
C THR A 168 -8.10 -4.68 -12.32
N ALA A 169 -6.94 -4.16 -12.73
CA ALA A 169 -6.66 -2.73 -12.68
C ALA A 169 -7.64 -1.93 -13.55
N LEU A 170 -7.95 -2.40 -14.77
CA LEU A 170 -8.92 -1.74 -15.64
C LEU A 170 -10.32 -1.68 -15.02
N GLU A 171 -10.80 -2.79 -14.45
CA GLU A 171 -12.12 -2.78 -13.79
C GLU A 171 -12.11 -1.91 -12.53
N LEU A 172 -11.07 -1.98 -11.71
CA LEU A 172 -10.95 -1.16 -10.51
C LEU A 172 -10.91 0.34 -10.86
N ASN A 173 -10.17 0.71 -11.91
CA ASN A 173 -10.08 2.08 -12.39
C ASN A 173 -11.43 2.59 -12.90
N ARG A 174 -12.18 1.74 -13.61
CA ARG A 174 -13.54 2.04 -14.06
C ARG A 174 -14.50 2.26 -12.87
N LEU A 175 -14.29 1.57 -11.75
CA LEU A 175 -15.10 1.73 -10.54
C LEU A 175 -14.78 3.01 -9.78
N SER A 176 -13.51 3.44 -9.78
CA SER A 176 -13.04 4.64 -9.09
C SER A 176 -13.11 5.92 -9.94
N GLY A 177 -13.59 5.84 -11.18
CA GLY A 177 -13.70 6.99 -12.07
C GLY A 177 -12.37 7.44 -12.66
N ASP A 178 -11.55 6.47 -13.08
CA ASP A 178 -10.24 6.65 -13.71
C ASP A 178 -9.17 7.25 -12.76
N ALA A 179 -9.29 6.97 -11.46
CA ALA A 179 -8.41 7.52 -10.41
C ALA A 179 -7.12 6.71 -10.13
N LEU A 180 -6.98 5.52 -10.69
CA LEU A 180 -5.79 4.66 -10.53
C LEU A 180 -4.79 4.90 -11.67
N GLU A 181 -3.51 5.02 -11.29
CA GLU A 181 -2.38 5.12 -12.21
C GLU A 181 -1.36 4.03 -11.93
N ALA A 182 -0.58 3.63 -12.94
CA ALA A 182 0.54 2.73 -12.72
C ALA A 182 1.59 3.43 -11.86
N ALA A 183 2.05 2.78 -10.78
CA ALA A 183 3.00 3.37 -9.84
C ALA A 183 4.40 3.57 -10.44
N LEU A 184 4.70 2.89 -11.54
CA LEU A 184 5.96 2.98 -12.26
C LEU A 184 5.68 3.19 -13.75
N PRO A 185 6.52 3.97 -14.46
CA PRO A 185 6.45 4.06 -15.90
C PRO A 185 6.82 2.72 -16.57
N ASP A 186 6.20 2.45 -17.73
CA ASP A 186 6.49 1.29 -18.59
C ASP A 186 7.88 1.38 -19.26
#